data_AF-A0A7R9I2Z1-F1
#
_entry.id   AF-A0A7R9I2Z1-F1
#
_cell.length_a   1.000
_cell.length_b   1.000
_cell.length_c   1.000
_cell.angle_alpha   90.00
_cell.angle_beta   90.00
_cell.angle_gamma   90.00
#
_symmetry.space_group_name_H-M   'P 1'
#
loop_
_entity.id
_entity.type
_entity.pdbx_description
1 polymer ?
#
loop_
_entity_poly.entity_id
_entity_poly.type
_entity_poly.pdbx_seq_one_letter_code
_entity_poly.pdbx_strand_id
1 'polypeptide(L)'
;MSRRRPHTFNTDQYQSLPENDDFIDAQFESPKQEIPWKAVGLATMLCFGGTILLVVGSLLVSGHIDTKYADRTWPMIILGALMFIPGVYHIRIAYCAFRRYPGYSFADIPEFD
;
A
#
# COMPACT_ATOMS: atom_id res chain seq x y z
N MET A 1 28.10 -43.94 54.46
CA MET A 1 28.54 -44.14 53.06
C MET A 1 27.34 -43.96 52.15
N SER A 2 27.24 -42.84 51.43
CA SER A 2 26.09 -42.50 50.58
C SER A 2 26.37 -42.93 49.14
N ARG A 3 25.51 -43.79 48.59
CA ARG A 3 25.62 -44.35 47.24
C ARG A 3 25.02 -43.34 46.25
N ARG A 4 25.87 -42.59 45.53
CA ARG A 4 25.41 -41.71 44.44
C ARG A 4 24.90 -42.57 43.27
N ARG A 5 23.63 -42.41 42.90
CA ARG A 5 23.05 -43.00 41.68
C ARG A 5 23.50 -42.18 40.46
N PRO A 6 23.85 -42.81 39.33
CA PRO A 6 24.18 -42.07 38.12
C PRO A 6 22.88 -41.50 37.53
N HIS A 7 22.91 -40.21 37.21
CA HIS A 7 21.84 -39.51 36.52
C HIS A 7 21.97 -39.82 35.02
N THR A 8 21.09 -40.65 34.49
CA THR A 8 20.97 -40.89 33.05
C THR A 8 20.51 -39.60 32.37
N PHE A 9 21.39 -38.97 31.62
CA PHE A 9 21.02 -37.92 30.66
C PHE A 9 20.25 -38.59 29.52
N ASN A 10 18.92 -38.43 29.50
CA ASN A 10 18.16 -38.68 28.30
C ASN A 10 18.64 -37.65 27.26
N THR A 11 19.34 -38.14 26.24
CA THR A 11 19.66 -37.34 25.07
C THR A 11 18.38 -37.34 24.25
N ASP A 12 17.55 -36.32 24.42
CA ASP A 12 16.41 -36.09 23.53
C ASP A 12 16.96 -36.12 22.09
N GLN A 13 16.49 -37.09 21.30
CA GLN A 13 16.93 -37.30 19.93
C GLN A 13 16.63 -36.04 19.11
N TYR A 14 17.66 -35.23 18.87
CA TYR A 14 17.62 -34.25 17.80
C TYR A 14 17.57 -35.04 16.49
N GLN A 15 16.40 -35.04 15.83
CA GLN A 15 16.29 -35.51 14.46
C GLN A 15 17.12 -34.56 13.59
N SER A 16 18.15 -35.09 12.92
CA SER A 16 18.86 -34.35 11.89
C SER A 16 17.87 -34.01 10.78
N LEU A 17 17.78 -32.73 10.42
CA LEU A 17 17.01 -32.31 9.25
C LEU A 17 17.53 -33.08 8.03
N PRO A 18 16.64 -33.60 7.17
CA PRO A 18 17.06 -34.30 5.96
C PRO A 18 17.95 -33.36 5.14
N GLU A 19 19.14 -33.83 4.76
CA GLU A 19 20.16 -33.05 4.03
C GLU A 19 19.72 -32.65 2.60
N ASN A 20 18.60 -33.20 2.12
CA ASN A 20 17.92 -32.72 0.91
C ASN A 20 16.95 -31.61 1.29
N ASP A 21 17.52 -30.43 1.51
CA ASP A 21 16.79 -29.19 1.33
C ASP A 21 16.46 -29.10 -0.17
N ASP A 22 15.35 -29.71 -0.60
CA ASP A 22 14.76 -29.60 -1.94
C ASP A 22 14.26 -28.17 -2.23
N PHE A 23 14.90 -27.18 -1.62
CA PHE A 23 14.58 -25.80 -1.75
C PHE A 23 15.22 -25.24 -3.02
N ILE A 24 14.40 -25.09 -4.06
CA ILE A 24 14.74 -24.35 -5.28
C ILE A 24 14.79 -22.85 -4.98
N ASP A 25 15.86 -22.16 -5.40
CA ASP A 25 16.05 -20.70 -5.24
C ASP A 25 14.83 -19.89 -5.75
N ALA A 26 14.15 -20.42 -6.77
CA ALA A 26 12.94 -19.84 -7.36
C ALA A 26 11.77 -19.67 -6.36
N GLN A 27 11.75 -20.37 -5.23
CA GLN A 27 10.69 -20.21 -4.21
C GLN A 27 10.87 -18.95 -3.36
N PHE A 28 12.09 -18.42 -3.29
CA PHE A 28 12.42 -17.22 -2.53
C PHE A 28 12.34 -15.96 -3.41
N GLU A 29 12.19 -16.15 -4.73
CA GLU A 29 11.86 -15.05 -5.62
C GLU A 29 10.43 -14.60 -5.36
N SER A 30 10.28 -13.36 -4.90
CA SER A 30 8.97 -12.74 -4.81
C SER A 30 8.32 -12.72 -6.21
N PRO A 31 7.05 -13.14 -6.36
CA PRO A 31 6.39 -13.17 -7.65
C PRO A 31 6.46 -11.78 -8.29
N LYS A 32 6.81 -11.74 -9.58
CA LYS A 32 6.90 -10.50 -10.36
C LYS A 32 5.53 -9.83 -10.37
N GLN A 33 5.35 -8.85 -9.49
CA GLN A 33 4.09 -8.12 -9.40
C GLN A 33 3.84 -7.33 -10.67
N GLU A 34 2.73 -7.65 -11.31
CA GLU A 34 2.22 -6.89 -12.43
C GLU A 34 1.72 -5.55 -11.94
N ILE A 35 2.14 -4.47 -12.59
CA ILE A 35 1.73 -3.13 -12.23
C ILE A 35 0.25 -2.99 -12.65
N PRO A 36 -0.70 -2.73 -11.73
CA PRO A 36 -2.10 -2.57 -12.10
C PRO A 36 -2.32 -1.20 -12.74
N TRP A 37 -1.91 -1.05 -14.00
CA TRP A 37 -1.96 0.19 -14.78
C TRP A 37 -3.36 0.81 -14.84
N LYS A 38 -4.41 -0.02 -14.82
CA LYS A 38 -5.81 0.44 -14.78
C LYS A 38 -6.11 1.22 -13.49
N ALA A 39 -5.68 0.69 -12.35
CA ALA A 39 -5.87 1.33 -11.04
C ALA A 39 -5.06 2.63 -10.92
N VAL A 40 -3.82 2.64 -11.42
CA VAL A 40 -2.99 3.85 -11.47
C VAL A 40 -3.63 4.91 -12.37
N GLY A 41 -4.16 4.52 -13.53
CA GLY A 41 -4.86 5.43 -14.43
C GLY A 41 -6.09 6.06 -13.78
N LEU A 42 -6.92 5.25 -13.10
CA LEU A 42 -8.09 5.74 -12.37
C LEU A 42 -7.70 6.68 -11.23
N ALA A 43 -6.74 6.30 -10.38
CA ALA A 43 -6.26 7.14 -9.29
C ALA A 43 -5.71 8.49 -9.80
N THR A 44 -4.99 8.46 -10.92
CA THR A 44 -4.47 9.66 -11.58
C THR A 44 -5.61 10.56 -12.03
N MET A 45 -6.61 10.00 -12.73
CA MET A 45 -7.77 10.78 -13.18
C MET A 45 -8.56 11.38 -12.01
N LEU A 46 -8.76 10.59 -10.94
CA LEU A 46 -9.44 11.01 -9.72
C LEU A 46 -8.68 12.14 -9.01
N CYS A 47 -7.36 12.05 -8.96
CA CYS A 47 -6.49 13.08 -8.39
C CYS A 47 -6.58 14.38 -9.21
N PHE A 48 -6.47 14.32 -10.54
CA PHE A 48 -6.60 15.51 -11.38
C PHE A 48 -7.99 16.16 -11.24
N GLY A 49 -9.06 15.36 -11.28
CA GLY A 49 -10.41 15.85 -11.07
C GLY A 49 -10.61 16.51 -9.70
N GLY A 50 -10.15 15.86 -8.63
CA GLY A 50 -10.21 16.41 -7.27
C GLY A 50 -9.39 17.70 -7.11
N THR A 51 -8.20 17.77 -7.73
CA THR A 51 -7.35 18.97 -7.70
C THR A 51 -8.02 20.14 -8.41
N ILE A 52 -8.63 19.90 -9.58
CA ILE A 52 -9.38 20.94 -10.31
C ILE A 52 -10.55 21.45 -9.46
N LEU A 53 -11.31 20.55 -8.84
CA LEU A 53 -12.43 20.91 -7.97
C LEU A 53 -11.98 21.72 -6.75
N LEU A 54 -10.85 21.35 -6.14
CA LEU A 54 -10.26 22.10 -5.03
C LEU A 54 -9.79 23.49 -5.47
N VAL A 55 -9.08 23.60 -6.60
CA VAL A 55 -8.62 24.88 -7.13
C VAL A 55 -9.81 25.79 -7.42
N VAL A 56 -10.81 25.30 -8.16
CA VAL A 56 -12.03 26.07 -8.46
C VAL A 56 -12.77 26.45 -7.18
N GLY A 57 -12.96 25.52 -6.25
CA GLY A 57 -13.56 25.76 -4.94
C GLY A 57 -12.82 26.84 -4.14
N SER A 58 -11.50 26.79 -4.10
CA SER A 58 -10.65 27.79 -3.45
C SER A 58 -10.75 29.15 -4.12
N LEU A 59 -10.74 29.23 -5.45
CA LEU A 59 -10.90 30.51 -6.17
C LEU A 59 -12.26 31.15 -5.89
N LEU A 60 -13.32 30.33 -5.81
CA LEU A 60 -14.66 30.79 -5.47
C LEU A 60 -14.73 31.32 -4.02
N VAL A 61 -14.10 30.63 -3.06
CA VAL A 61 -14.03 31.09 -1.65
C VAL A 61 -13.18 32.36 -1.50
N SER A 62 -12.10 32.50 -2.26
CA SER A 62 -11.28 33.72 -2.27
C SER A 62 -11.98 34.92 -2.92
N GLY A 63 -13.21 34.77 -3.44
CA GLY A 63 -13.97 35.86 -4.03
C GLY A 63 -13.44 36.33 -5.39
N HIS A 64 -12.58 35.54 -6.05
CA HIS A 64 -12.11 35.84 -7.40
C HIS A 64 -13.21 35.65 -8.45
N ILE A 65 -14.22 34.83 -8.12
CA ILE A 65 -15.44 34.63 -8.90
C ILE A 65 -16.61 35.07 -8.00
N ASP A 66 -17.41 36.01 -8.48
CA ASP A 66 -18.51 36.60 -7.72
C ASP A 66 -19.67 35.59 -7.57
N THR A 67 -19.68 34.85 -6.46
CA THR A 67 -20.69 33.82 -6.20
C THR A 67 -21.83 34.39 -5.38
N LYS A 68 -23.00 34.51 -6.01
CA LYS A 68 -24.27 34.79 -5.31
C LYS A 68 -24.69 33.65 -4.35
N TYR A 69 -24.04 32.49 -4.41
CA TYR A 69 -24.35 31.29 -3.65
C TYR A 69 -23.10 30.70 -2.98
N ALA A 70 -22.67 31.30 -1.86
CA ALA A 70 -21.56 30.81 -1.03
C ALA A 70 -21.81 29.41 -0.42
N ASP A 71 -23.06 28.95 -0.43
CA ASP A 71 -23.42 27.63 0.09
C ASP A 71 -23.01 26.51 -0.88
N ARG A 72 -22.81 26.84 -2.16
CA ARG A 72 -22.49 25.86 -3.22
C ARG A 72 -20.99 25.55 -3.33
N THR A 73 -20.13 26.39 -2.76
CA THR A 73 -18.67 26.22 -2.76
C THR A 73 -18.21 25.11 -1.82
N TRP A 74 -18.82 25.01 -0.65
CA TRP A 74 -18.47 24.00 0.36
C TRP A 74 -18.55 22.57 -0.18
N PRO A 75 -19.65 22.14 -0.85
CA PRO A 75 -19.73 20.83 -1.48
C PRO A 75 -18.62 20.55 -2.50
N MET A 76 -18.23 21.54 -3.32
CA MET A 76 -17.15 21.38 -4.30
C MET A 76 -15.80 21.13 -3.64
N ILE A 77 -15.49 21.87 -2.58
CA ILE A 77 -14.24 21.69 -1.82
C ILE A 77 -14.23 20.33 -1.12
N ILE A 78 -15.33 19.95 -0.46
CA ILE A 78 -15.45 18.68 0.25
C ILE A 78 -15.32 17.50 -0.73
N LEU A 79 -16.02 17.57 -1.86
CA LEU A 79 -15.94 16.55 -2.91
C LEU A 79 -14.54 16.47 -3.51
N GLY A 80 -13.91 17.62 -3.80
CA GLY A 80 -12.54 17.69 -4.30
C GLY A 80 -11.54 17.04 -3.35
N ALA A 81 -11.64 17.34 -2.05
CA ALA A 81 -10.82 16.71 -1.02
C ALA A 81 -11.04 15.19 -0.94
N LEU A 82 -12.31 14.74 -0.98
CA LEU A 82 -12.68 13.33 -0.92
C LEU A 82 -12.17 12.53 -2.13
N MET A 83 -12.10 13.14 -3.31
CA MET A 83 -11.49 12.54 -4.52
C MET A 83 -9.96 12.58 -4.48
N PHE A 84 -9.37 13.63 -3.91
CA PHE A 84 -7.92 13.84 -3.87
C PHE A 84 -7.20 12.88 -2.90
N ILE A 85 -7.76 12.64 -1.71
CA ILE A 85 -7.17 11.74 -0.69
C ILE A 85 -6.88 10.33 -1.24
N PRO A 86 -7.86 9.58 -1.79
CA PRO A 86 -7.60 8.27 -2.37
C PRO A 86 -6.74 8.35 -3.63
N GLY A 87 -6.89 9.40 -4.46
CA GLY A 87 -6.07 9.60 -5.66
C GLY A 87 -4.58 9.68 -5.35
N VAL A 88 -4.19 10.58 -4.44
CA VAL A 88 -2.78 10.75 -4.03
C VAL A 88 -2.23 9.52 -3.31
N TYR A 89 -3.04 8.88 -2.47
CA TYR A 89 -2.64 7.68 -1.73
C TYR A 89 -2.17 6.57 -2.69
N HIS A 90 -2.97 6.25 -3.71
CA HIS A 90 -2.63 5.22 -4.68
C HIS A 90 -1.47 5.63 -5.60
N ILE A 91 -1.39 6.90 -6.01
CA ILE A 91 -0.25 7.42 -6.79
C ILE A 91 1.06 7.30 -6.01
N ARG A 92 1.06 7.63 -4.71
CA ARG A 92 2.27 7.55 -3.86
C ARG A 92 2.76 6.11 -3.72
N ILE A 93 1.86 5.16 -3.51
CA ILE A 93 2.21 3.74 -3.43
C ILE A 93 2.76 3.24 -4.77
N ALA A 94 2.09 3.57 -5.87
CA ALA A 94 2.55 3.22 -7.21
C ALA A 94 3.93 3.83 -7.53
N TYR A 95 4.16 5.08 -7.11
CA TYR A 95 5.44 5.77 -7.27
C TYR A 95 6.56 5.13 -6.43
N CYS A 96 6.29 4.78 -5.17
CA CYS A 96 7.23 4.07 -4.30
C CYS A 96 7.60 2.69 -4.88
N ALA A 97 6.62 1.98 -5.43
CA ALA A 97 6.83 0.69 -6.05
C ALA A 97 7.57 0.79 -7.40
N PHE A 98 7.32 1.84 -8.19
CA PHE A 98 8.07 2.13 -9.41
C PHE A 98 9.55 2.43 -9.13
N ARG A 99 9.86 3.09 -8.00
CA ARG A 99 11.23 3.38 -7.56
C ARG A 99 11.95 2.20 -6.89
N ARG A 100 11.34 1.00 -6.84
CA ARG A 100 11.93 -0.22 -6.27
C ARG A 100 12.49 -0.03 -4.85
N TYR A 101 11.75 0.66 -3.97
CA TYR A 101 12.09 0.69 -2.55
C TYR A 101 11.86 -0.71 -1.94
N PRO A 102 12.85 -1.31 -1.26
CA PRO A 102 12.70 -2.64 -0.65
C PRO A 102 11.63 -2.60 0.44
N GLY A 103 10.61 -3.46 0.31
CA GLY A 103 9.52 -3.61 1.29
C GLY A 103 8.15 -3.08 0.87
N TYR A 104 7.99 -2.52 -0.34
CA TYR A 104 6.67 -2.18 -0.90
C TYR A 104 6.24 -3.22 -1.94
N SER A 105 5.15 -3.91 -1.65
CA SER A 105 4.57 -4.98 -2.46
C SER A 105 3.22 -4.48 -3.00
N PHE A 106 2.96 -4.61 -4.30
CA PHE A 106 1.68 -4.28 -4.94
C PHE A 106 0.50 -5.16 -4.46
N ALA A 107 0.74 -6.19 -3.63
CA ALA A 107 -0.24 -7.13 -3.10
C ALA A 107 -1.13 -6.50 -2.02
N ASP A 108 -0.73 -5.35 -1.47
CA ASP A 108 -1.53 -4.59 -0.51
C ASP A 108 -2.54 -3.66 -1.21
N ILE A 109 -2.54 -3.61 -2.54
CA ILE A 109 -3.46 -2.78 -3.32
C ILE A 109 -4.66 -3.65 -3.71
N PRO A 110 -5.89 -3.37 -3.20
CA PRO A 110 -7.07 -4.12 -3.59
C PRO A 110 -7.26 -4.05 -5.11
N GLU A 111 -7.37 -5.21 -5.74
CA GLU A 111 -7.74 -5.35 -7.15
C GLU A 111 -9.20 -4.95 -7.30
N PHE A 112 -9.46 -3.97 -8.17
CA PHE A 112 -10.81 -3.60 -8.57
C PHE A 112 -11.08 -4.26 -9.93
N ASP A 113 -11.90 -5.30 -9.93
CA ASP A 113 -12.53 -5.88 -11.13
C ASP A 113 -13.64 -4.95 -11.66
#